data_AF-A0A943JZE5-F1
#
_entry.id   AF-A0A943JZE5-F1
#
_cell.length_a   1.000
_cell.length_b   1.000
_cell.length_c   1.000
_cell.angle_alpha   90.00
_cell.angle_beta   90.00
_cell.angle_gamma   90.00
#
_symmetry.space_group_name_H-M   'P 1'
#
loop_
_entity.id
_entity.type
_entity.pdbx_description
1 polymer ?
#
loop_
_entity_poly.entity_id
_entity_poly.type
_entity_poly.pdbx_seq_one_letter_code
_entity_poly.pdbx_strand_id
1 'polypeptide(L)'
;MNEIEIYSENLPDNIQDISKFVLIGREKLASVRAEIRAINKLQIAEEVRNQKKEEAQLLAEALLDAEVKLGELFQQLPKSVGGRPKEKTADSSVDSFIGNNHHKSACDTTVTSKIDKDINTKKEIIQNLGFKQKQAERFETLAKNKDLVEQVKQEARENDDIPTRTQVLSLAKARKQMQEQKEEEYKEFCANSEKGKKLFNQLVDSLGFIKRLKSEDIELSMILLDTHLSKDIIEDIEEVQIKLTLLKQEAQKYKGVKLWQDK
;
A
#
# COMPACT_ATOMS: atom_id res chain seq x y z
N MET A 1 19.44 -30.26 -0.28
CA MET A 1 19.36 -29.52 0.98
C MET A 1 20.14 -28.24 0.74
N ASN A 2 19.46 -27.09 0.63
CA ASN A 2 20.14 -25.83 0.40
C ASN A 2 20.44 -25.23 1.76
N GLU A 3 21.70 -25.36 2.20
CA GLU A 3 22.22 -24.64 3.36
C GLU A 3 22.20 -23.15 3.00
N ILE A 4 21.30 -22.40 3.65
CA ILE A 4 21.36 -20.95 3.67
C ILE A 4 22.51 -20.64 4.65
N GLU A 5 23.70 -20.40 4.13
CA GLU A 5 24.80 -19.88 4.92
C GLU A 5 24.35 -18.54 5.51
N ILE A 6 24.08 -18.54 6.82
CA ILE A 6 23.79 -17.33 7.58
C ILE A 6 25.10 -16.55 7.64
N TYR A 7 25.28 -15.60 6.73
CA TYR A 7 26.39 -14.64 6.81
C TYR A 7 26.28 -13.88 8.13
N SER A 8 27.19 -14.18 9.06
CA SER A 8 27.34 -13.43 10.31
C SER A 8 27.64 -11.98 9.98
N GLU A 9 26.70 -11.11 10.31
CA GLU A 9 26.72 -9.69 9.96
C GLU A 9 27.88 -8.97 10.66
N ASN A 10 28.96 -8.65 9.94
CA ASN A 10 30.01 -7.71 10.40
C ASN A 10 29.53 -6.24 10.38
N LEU A 11 28.22 -6.03 10.46
CA LEU A 11 27.60 -4.72 10.45
C LEU A 11 27.55 -4.22 11.89
N PRO A 12 27.86 -2.94 12.15
CA PRO A 12 27.70 -2.37 13.48
C PRO A 12 26.25 -2.54 13.97
N ASP A 13 26.05 -2.77 15.27
CA ASP A 13 24.70 -2.87 15.83
C ASP A 13 24.11 -1.50 16.20
N ASN A 14 24.96 -0.49 16.39
CA ASN A 14 24.56 0.86 16.75
C ASN A 14 24.04 1.64 15.52
N ILE A 15 22.86 2.26 15.65
CA ILE A 15 22.25 3.10 14.60
C ILE A 15 23.19 4.20 14.10
N GLN A 16 23.98 4.79 14.98
CA GLN A 16 24.94 5.84 14.61
C GLN A 16 26.08 5.27 13.76
N ASP A 17 26.58 4.08 14.07
CA ASP A 17 27.72 3.52 13.36
C ASP A 17 27.29 2.90 12.03
N ILE A 18 26.09 2.30 11.97
CA ILE A 18 25.45 1.92 10.69
C ILE A 18 25.24 3.17 9.82
N SER A 19 24.75 4.28 10.38
CA SER A 19 24.54 5.51 9.60
C SER A 19 25.83 6.03 8.96
N LYS A 20 26.93 6.06 9.74
CA LYS A 20 28.26 6.45 9.24
C LYS A 20 28.75 5.47 8.17
N PHE A 21 28.60 4.17 8.39
CA PHE A 21 28.97 3.14 7.43
C PHE A 21 28.24 3.34 6.10
N VAL A 22 26.92 3.56 6.12
CA VAL A 22 26.12 3.79 4.90
C VAL A 22 26.54 5.07 4.19
N LEU A 23 26.82 6.16 4.93
CA LEU A 23 27.25 7.43 4.34
C LEU A 23 28.62 7.31 3.66
N ILE A 24 29.62 6.76 4.37
CA ILE A 24 30.98 6.58 3.85
C ILE A 24 30.98 5.53 2.73
N GLY A 25 30.26 4.43 2.92
CA GLY A 25 30.17 3.33 1.97
C GLY A 25 29.60 3.76 0.63
N ARG A 26 28.63 4.67 0.60
CA ARG A 26 28.09 5.22 -0.67
C ARG A 26 29.12 5.98 -1.47
N GLU A 27 29.90 6.83 -0.81
CA GLU A 27 30.96 7.60 -1.46
C GLU A 27 32.08 6.67 -1.95
N LYS A 28 32.45 5.67 -1.14
CA LYS A 28 33.41 4.63 -1.56
C LYS A 28 32.90 3.82 -2.75
N LEU A 29 31.63 3.40 -2.77
CA LEU A 29 31.03 2.71 -3.92
C LEU A 29 31.05 3.57 -5.18
N ALA A 30 30.75 4.86 -5.05
CA ALA A 30 30.79 5.81 -6.17
C ALA A 30 32.22 5.95 -6.72
N SER A 31 33.21 6.02 -5.83
CA SER A 31 34.64 6.05 -6.18
C SER A 31 35.06 4.77 -6.92
N VAL A 32 34.76 3.58 -6.40
CA VAL A 32 35.12 2.30 -7.06
C VAL A 32 34.40 2.17 -8.41
N ARG A 33 33.14 2.59 -8.52
CA ARG A 33 32.43 2.62 -9.81
C ARG A 33 33.08 3.58 -10.81
N ALA A 34 33.57 4.73 -10.36
CA ALA A 34 34.31 5.66 -11.20
C ALA A 34 35.66 5.06 -11.64
N GLU A 35 36.35 4.34 -10.74
CA GLU A 35 37.58 3.61 -11.03
C GLU A 35 37.36 2.54 -12.10
N ILE A 36 36.31 1.71 -11.98
CA ILE A 36 35.92 0.73 -13.01
C ILE A 36 35.66 1.41 -14.36
N ARG A 37 34.97 2.56 -14.36
CA ARG A 37 34.73 3.32 -15.60
C ARG A 37 36.03 3.86 -16.20
N ALA A 38 36.97 4.31 -15.38
CA ALA A 38 38.27 4.78 -15.84
C ALA A 38 39.08 3.61 -16.43
N ILE A 39 39.12 2.47 -15.76
CA ILE A 39 39.75 1.22 -16.23
C ILE A 39 39.19 0.81 -17.60
N ASN A 40 37.85 0.80 -17.75
CA ASN A 40 37.19 0.48 -19.01
C ASN A 40 37.58 1.44 -20.14
N LYS A 41 37.74 2.73 -19.84
CA LYS A 41 38.16 3.76 -20.83
C LYS A 41 39.63 3.65 -21.21
N LEU A 42 40.48 3.32 -20.25
CA LEU A 42 41.92 3.20 -20.42
C LEU A 42 42.33 1.85 -21.02
N GLN A 43 41.38 0.92 -21.21
CA GLN A 43 41.64 -0.44 -21.71
C GLN A 43 42.78 -1.14 -20.94
N ILE A 44 42.83 -0.90 -19.63
CA ILE A 44 43.77 -1.58 -18.71
C ILE A 44 43.45 -3.08 -18.70
N ALA A 45 44.43 -3.90 -18.29
CA ALA A 45 44.29 -5.34 -18.13
C ALA A 45 42.96 -5.76 -17.46
N GLU A 46 42.32 -6.77 -18.06
CA GLU A 46 41.01 -7.29 -17.65
C GLU A 46 40.98 -7.82 -16.22
N GLU A 47 42.13 -8.29 -15.72
CA GLU A 47 42.30 -8.75 -14.34
C GLU A 47 42.03 -7.62 -13.33
N VAL A 48 42.57 -6.43 -13.55
CA VAL A 48 42.37 -5.26 -12.66
C VAL A 48 40.91 -4.82 -12.68
N ARG A 49 40.25 -4.93 -13.84
CA ARG A 49 38.81 -4.65 -13.97
C ARG A 49 37.99 -5.62 -13.15
N ASN A 50 38.27 -6.92 -13.23
CA ASN A 50 37.52 -7.95 -12.53
C ASN A 50 37.71 -7.85 -11.01
N GLN A 51 38.95 -7.63 -10.54
CA GLN A 51 39.22 -7.36 -9.12
C GLN A 51 38.41 -6.17 -8.59
N LYS A 52 38.33 -5.08 -9.35
CA LYS A 52 37.58 -3.89 -8.96
C LYS A 52 36.07 -4.09 -9.00
N LYS A 53 35.58 -4.92 -9.92
CA LYS A 53 34.17 -5.33 -9.95
C LYS A 53 33.81 -6.16 -8.72
N GLU A 54 34.63 -7.13 -8.34
CA GLU A 54 34.43 -7.94 -7.13
C GLU A 54 34.42 -7.04 -5.87
N GLU A 55 35.37 -6.09 -5.76
CA GLU A 55 35.38 -5.08 -4.68
C GLU A 55 34.05 -4.30 -4.65
N ALA A 56 33.58 -3.84 -5.81
CA ALA A 56 32.34 -3.08 -5.92
C ALA A 56 31.10 -3.91 -5.58
N GLN A 57 31.08 -5.19 -5.95
CA GLN A 57 29.99 -6.12 -5.70
C GLN A 57 29.88 -6.41 -4.20
N LEU A 58 30.96 -6.83 -3.57
CA LEU A 58 31.01 -7.09 -2.12
C LEU A 58 30.58 -5.85 -1.33
N LEU A 59 31.09 -4.68 -1.72
CA LEU A 59 30.73 -3.42 -1.06
C LEU A 59 29.26 -3.06 -1.27
N ALA A 60 28.71 -3.27 -2.47
CA ALA A 60 27.31 -2.99 -2.75
C ALA A 60 26.36 -3.93 -1.99
N GLU A 61 26.73 -5.21 -1.85
CA GLU A 61 25.97 -6.18 -1.06
C GLU A 61 25.94 -5.79 0.42
N ALA A 62 27.10 -5.51 1.01
CA ALA A 62 27.21 -5.06 2.39
C ALA A 62 26.47 -3.74 2.63
N LEU A 63 26.48 -2.83 1.65
CA LEU A 63 25.74 -1.58 1.72
C LEU A 63 24.23 -1.84 1.72
N LEU A 64 23.73 -2.76 0.89
CA LEU A 64 22.31 -3.11 0.87
C LEU A 64 21.85 -3.70 2.21
N ASP A 65 22.66 -4.55 2.83
CA ASP A 65 22.36 -5.10 4.16
C ASP A 65 22.34 -4.01 5.23
N ALA A 66 23.31 -3.09 5.21
CA ALA A 66 23.34 -1.95 6.11
C ALA A 66 22.09 -1.06 5.94
N GLU A 67 21.67 -0.82 4.70
CA GLU A 67 20.47 -0.04 4.39
C GLU A 67 19.19 -0.75 4.86
N VAL A 68 19.12 -2.08 4.77
CA VAL A 68 18.03 -2.90 5.32
C VAL A 68 17.98 -2.78 6.84
N LYS A 69 19.10 -3.04 7.54
CA LYS A 69 19.19 -2.89 9.01
C LYS A 69 18.78 -1.49 9.47
N LEU A 70 19.28 -0.45 8.80
CA LEU A 70 18.94 0.93 9.11
C LEU A 70 17.43 1.19 8.91
N GLY A 71 16.84 0.59 7.88
CA GLY A 71 15.40 0.61 7.65
C GLY A 71 14.60 -0.02 8.78
N GLU A 72 15.05 -1.14 9.33
CA GLU A 72 14.42 -1.78 10.49
C GLU A 72 14.47 -0.91 11.74
N LEU A 73 15.64 -0.34 12.03
CA LEU A 73 15.83 0.59 13.15
C LEU A 73 14.96 1.84 12.99
N PHE A 74 14.83 2.38 11.77
CA PHE A 74 13.93 3.49 11.49
C PHE A 74 12.44 3.15 11.64
N GLN A 75 12.03 1.91 11.42
CA GLN A 75 10.65 1.48 11.67
C GLN A 75 10.31 1.45 13.17
N GLN A 76 11.29 1.16 14.02
CA GLN A 76 11.13 1.12 15.48
C GLN A 76 11.04 2.52 16.11
N LEU A 77 11.49 3.57 15.41
CA LEU A 77 11.40 4.94 15.91
C LEU A 77 9.94 5.37 16.10
N PRO A 78 9.63 6.08 17.21
CA PRO A 78 8.27 6.51 17.50
C PRO A 78 7.75 7.39 16.36
N LYS A 79 6.61 7.02 15.79
CA LYS A 79 5.90 7.88 14.83
C LYS A 79 5.45 9.12 15.59
N SER A 80 5.72 10.32 15.04
CA SER A 80 5.28 11.55 15.67
C SER A 80 3.76 11.48 15.90
N VAL A 81 3.33 11.71 17.14
CA VAL A 81 1.90 11.80 17.52
C VAL A 81 1.35 13.12 16.96
N GLY A 82 1.16 13.16 15.65
CA GLY A 82 0.57 14.29 14.93
C GLY A 82 -0.94 14.20 14.98
N GLY A 83 -1.52 14.34 16.18
CA GLY A 83 -2.94 14.62 16.32
C GLY A 83 -3.21 15.99 15.72
N ARG A 84 -3.80 16.04 14.53
CA ARG A 84 -4.49 17.25 14.07
C ARG A 84 -5.53 17.58 15.16
N PRO A 85 -5.53 18.77 15.79
CA PRO A 85 -6.64 19.14 16.64
C PRO A 85 -7.89 19.04 15.75
N LYS A 86 -8.82 18.16 16.11
CA LYS A 86 -10.19 18.28 15.62
C LYS A 86 -10.72 19.56 16.26
N GLU A 87 -10.45 20.71 15.66
CA GLU A 87 -11.26 21.90 15.87
C GLU A 87 -12.67 21.50 15.42
N LYS A 88 -13.48 21.10 16.40
CA LYS A 88 -14.92 21.15 16.29
C LYS A 88 -15.24 22.64 16.22
N THR A 89 -15.49 23.15 15.02
CA THR A 89 -16.26 24.38 14.87
C THR A 89 -17.65 24.07 15.41
N ALA A 90 -17.85 24.35 16.69
CA ALA A 90 -19.18 24.45 17.25
C ALA A 90 -19.78 25.73 16.67
N ASP A 91 -20.69 25.58 15.71
CA ASP A 91 -21.68 26.61 15.40
C ASP A 91 -22.53 26.79 16.66
N SER A 92 -22.14 27.73 17.52
CA SER A 92 -23.08 28.37 18.45
C SER A 92 -23.15 29.84 18.09
N SER A 93 -24.27 30.18 17.48
CA SER A 93 -24.83 31.51 17.35
C SER A 93 -24.54 32.40 18.55
N VAL A 94 -23.99 33.56 18.23
CA VAL A 94 -24.08 34.86 18.91
C VAL A 94 -25.26 34.96 19.87
N ASP A 95 -25.02 35.25 21.16
CA ASP A 95 -25.41 36.55 21.73
C ASP A 95 -24.93 36.79 23.17
N SER A 96 -24.90 38.08 23.51
CA SER A 96 -24.85 38.72 24.83
C SER A 96 -23.52 39.32 25.32
N PHE A 97 -23.52 40.64 25.15
CA PHE A 97 -22.76 41.72 25.76
C PHE A 97 -22.79 41.75 27.31
N ILE A 98 -21.94 42.65 27.86
CA ILE A 98 -21.74 43.12 29.26
C ILE A 98 -20.54 42.41 29.92
N GLY A 99 -19.45 43.03 30.39
CA GLY A 99 -19.08 44.42 30.64
C GLY A 99 -18.02 44.46 31.76
N ASN A 100 -16.99 45.29 31.59
CA ASN A 100 -16.09 45.90 32.60
C ASN A 100 -15.08 45.09 33.47
N ASN A 101 -13.81 45.48 33.28
CA ASN A 101 -12.69 45.69 34.22
C ASN A 101 -12.89 45.38 35.74
N HIS A 102 -11.96 44.62 36.34
CA HIS A 102 -11.01 45.12 37.36
C HIS A 102 -10.01 44.07 37.92
N HIS A 103 -9.01 44.61 38.60
CA HIS A 103 -7.75 44.08 39.12
C HIS A 103 -7.80 42.98 40.22
N LYS A 104 -6.63 42.31 40.34
CA LYS A 104 -5.90 41.88 41.57
C LYS A 104 -6.13 40.48 42.18
N SER A 105 -5.02 39.72 42.14
CA SER A 105 -4.29 39.18 43.30
C SER A 105 -4.36 37.67 43.56
N ALA A 106 -3.20 37.17 44.01
CA ALA A 106 -2.88 35.88 44.61
C ALA A 106 -2.89 34.69 43.63
N CYS A 107 -1.71 34.24 43.21
CA CYS A 107 -1.02 33.16 43.91
C CYS A 107 -1.87 31.89 43.90
N ASP A 108 -1.73 31.09 42.85
CA ASP A 108 -1.52 29.69 43.13
C ASP A 108 -0.56 29.06 42.12
N THR A 109 0.37 28.34 42.72
CA THR A 109 1.55 27.77 42.08
C THR A 109 1.12 26.57 41.26
N THR A 110 0.63 26.80 40.04
CA THR A 110 0.59 25.73 39.03
C THR A 110 1.94 25.69 38.33
N VAL A 111 2.89 25.06 39.02
CA VAL A 111 4.00 24.35 38.40
C VAL A 111 3.37 23.25 37.55
N THR A 112 2.84 23.60 36.37
CA THR A 112 2.67 22.63 35.28
C THR A 112 4.05 22.42 34.71
N SER A 113 4.81 21.63 35.46
CA SER A 113 5.65 20.56 34.93
C SER A 113 6.21 20.84 33.55
N LYS A 114 7.27 21.64 33.52
CA LYS A 114 8.41 21.44 32.61
C LYS A 114 9.06 20.09 32.96
N ILE A 115 8.32 19.00 32.72
CA ILE A 115 8.73 17.59 32.78
C ILE A 115 8.88 17.20 31.30
N ASP A 116 10.05 17.47 30.74
CA ASP A 116 11.06 16.46 30.36
C ASP A 116 10.93 16.14 28.86
N LYS A 117 11.72 16.81 28.01
CA LYS A 117 13.06 16.42 27.53
C LYS A 117 13.01 15.34 26.43
N ASP A 118 13.37 15.78 25.23
CA ASP A 118 13.91 14.98 24.12
C ASP A 118 13.05 13.87 23.51
N ILE A 119 11.76 14.13 23.25
CA ILE A 119 11.08 13.38 22.18
C ILE A 119 11.49 14.01 20.85
N ASN A 120 12.74 13.77 20.44
CA ASN A 120 13.18 14.12 19.10
C ASN A 120 12.23 13.42 18.13
N THR A 121 11.56 14.19 17.29
CA THR A 121 10.64 13.58 16.32
C THR A 121 11.43 12.61 15.44
N LYS A 122 10.79 11.54 14.92
CA LYS A 122 11.46 10.61 13.99
C LYS A 122 12.21 11.34 12.87
N LYS A 123 11.68 12.48 12.42
CA LYS A 123 12.32 13.36 11.42
C LYS A 123 13.63 13.98 11.92
N GLU A 124 13.66 14.51 13.13
CA GLU A 124 14.87 15.08 13.75
C GLU A 124 15.95 14.02 13.94
N ILE A 125 15.58 12.82 14.42
CA ILE A 125 16.53 11.71 14.58
C ILE A 125 17.16 11.34 13.22
N ILE A 126 16.34 11.21 12.17
CA ILE A 126 16.81 10.88 10.82
C ILE A 126 17.74 11.99 10.27
N GLN A 127 17.38 13.26 10.49
CA GLN A 127 18.20 14.40 10.05
C GLN A 127 19.54 14.47 10.81
N ASN A 128 19.52 14.23 12.12
CA ASN A 128 20.72 14.19 12.96
C ASN A 128 21.69 13.07 12.54
N LEU A 129 21.16 11.97 11.99
CA LEU A 129 21.95 10.87 11.42
C LEU A 129 22.46 11.15 9.99
N GLY A 130 22.21 12.35 9.44
CA GLY A 130 22.70 12.75 8.13
C GLY A 130 21.84 12.29 6.94
N PHE A 131 20.60 11.84 7.20
CA PHE A 131 19.70 11.38 6.14
C PHE A 131 18.51 12.32 5.93
N LYS A 132 18.02 12.38 4.69
CA LYS A 132 16.75 13.00 4.36
C LYS A 132 15.60 12.04 4.67
N GLN A 133 14.43 12.56 5.01
CA GLN A 133 13.24 11.75 5.27
C GLN A 133 12.92 10.77 4.13
N LYS A 134 13.01 11.22 2.87
CA LYS A 134 12.82 10.35 1.68
C LYS A 134 13.85 9.22 1.56
N GLN A 135 15.05 9.37 2.12
CA GLN A 135 16.05 8.31 2.16
C GLN A 135 15.68 7.26 3.20
N ALA A 136 15.23 7.69 4.38
CA ALA A 136 14.71 6.80 5.41
C ALA A 136 13.51 5.97 4.91
N GLU A 137 12.55 6.60 4.23
CA GLU A 137 11.40 5.89 3.63
C GLU A 137 11.84 4.79 2.64
N ARG A 138 12.91 5.02 1.88
CA ARG A 138 13.47 4.00 0.98
C ARG A 138 14.08 2.85 1.78
N PHE A 139 14.85 3.13 2.83
CA PHE A 139 15.41 2.09 3.71
C PHE A 139 14.32 1.25 4.35
N GLU A 140 13.26 1.88 4.84
CA GLU A 140 12.10 1.17 5.38
C GLU A 140 11.43 0.29 4.32
N THR A 141 11.42 0.72 3.06
CA THR A 141 10.90 -0.08 1.95
C THR A 141 11.78 -1.31 1.68
N LEU A 142 13.12 -1.16 1.72
CA LEU A 142 14.04 -2.29 1.62
C LEU A 142 13.85 -3.28 2.76
N ALA A 143 13.75 -2.78 3.99
CA ALA A 143 13.53 -3.61 5.18
C ALA A 143 12.23 -4.44 5.12
N LYS A 144 11.19 -3.92 4.46
CA LYS A 144 9.93 -4.66 4.24
C LYS A 144 10.00 -5.70 3.13
N ASN A 145 11.00 -5.63 2.26
CA ASN A 145 11.15 -6.48 1.09
C ASN A 145 12.54 -7.13 1.07
N LYS A 146 12.90 -7.84 2.15
CA LYS A 146 14.18 -8.55 2.26
C LYS A 146 14.36 -9.60 1.17
N ASP A 147 13.27 -10.28 0.82
CA ASP A 147 13.20 -11.25 -0.29
C ASP A 147 13.66 -10.64 -1.62
N LEU A 148 13.23 -9.41 -1.93
CA LEU A 148 13.65 -8.71 -3.14
C LEU A 148 15.11 -8.25 -3.08
N VAL A 149 15.65 -7.97 -1.88
CA VAL A 149 17.08 -7.64 -1.71
C VAL A 149 17.94 -8.86 -2.01
N GLU A 150 17.59 -10.02 -1.45
CA GLU A 150 18.26 -11.29 -1.71
C GLU A 150 18.18 -11.69 -3.19
N GLN A 151 17.00 -11.55 -3.80
CA GLN A 151 16.81 -11.78 -5.23
C GLN A 151 17.76 -10.91 -6.07
N VAL A 152 17.81 -9.59 -5.82
CA VAL A 152 18.68 -8.69 -6.59
C VAL A 152 20.17 -8.99 -6.38
N LYS A 153 20.58 -9.42 -5.19
CA LYS A 153 21.95 -9.86 -4.94
C LYS A 153 22.29 -11.11 -5.76
N GLN A 154 21.39 -12.09 -5.76
CA GLN A 154 21.58 -13.32 -6.51
C GLN A 154 21.60 -13.06 -8.02
N GLU A 155 20.65 -12.30 -8.54
CA GLU A 155 20.63 -11.90 -9.96
C GLU A 155 21.90 -11.12 -10.35
N ALA A 156 22.41 -10.25 -9.48
CA ALA A 156 23.65 -9.52 -9.73
C ALA A 156 24.88 -10.44 -9.75
N ARG A 157 24.94 -11.44 -8.87
CA ARG A 157 25.99 -12.48 -8.85
C ARG A 157 25.97 -13.34 -10.11
N GLU A 158 24.80 -13.72 -10.59
CA GLU A 158 24.65 -14.55 -11.79
C GLU A 158 25.00 -13.78 -13.08
N ASN A 159 24.79 -12.47 -13.11
CA ASN A 159 25.01 -11.62 -14.29
C ASN A 159 26.33 -10.83 -14.28
N ASP A 160 27.23 -11.09 -13.33
CA ASP A 160 28.47 -10.31 -13.10
C ASP A 160 28.22 -8.78 -13.03
N ASP A 161 27.11 -8.39 -12.40
CA ASP A 161 26.67 -7.01 -12.22
C ASP A 161 26.76 -6.57 -10.73
N ILE A 162 26.70 -5.27 -10.50
CA ILE A 162 26.75 -4.69 -9.15
C ILE A 162 25.32 -4.46 -8.67
N PRO A 163 24.88 -5.09 -7.56
CA PRO A 163 23.51 -4.95 -7.08
C PRO A 163 23.20 -3.49 -6.72
N THR A 164 21.98 -3.04 -7.04
CA THR A 164 21.57 -1.66 -6.80
C THR A 164 20.28 -1.54 -5.99
N ARG A 165 20.26 -0.58 -5.08
CA ARG A 165 19.04 -0.16 -4.38
C ARG A 165 17.90 0.18 -5.34
N THR A 166 18.22 0.78 -6.48
CA THR A 166 17.21 1.21 -7.45
C THR A 166 16.45 0.02 -8.03
N GLN A 167 17.13 -1.08 -8.36
CA GLN A 167 16.50 -2.33 -8.81
C GLN A 167 15.53 -2.87 -7.75
N VAL A 168 15.97 -2.98 -6.49
CA VAL A 168 15.10 -3.44 -5.38
C VAL A 168 13.86 -2.55 -5.25
N LEU A 169 14.03 -1.23 -5.27
CA LEU A 169 12.91 -0.29 -5.17
C LEU A 169 11.96 -0.39 -6.36
N SER A 170 12.46 -0.66 -7.57
CA SER A 170 11.61 -0.87 -8.74
C SER A 170 10.79 -2.15 -8.64
N LEU A 171 11.39 -3.24 -8.17
CA LEU A 171 10.71 -4.51 -7.94
C LEU A 171 9.65 -4.36 -6.84
N ALA A 172 9.98 -3.68 -5.73
CA ALA A 172 9.05 -3.41 -4.65
C ALA A 172 7.86 -2.55 -5.13
N LYS A 173 8.11 -1.56 -5.99
CA LYS A 173 7.05 -0.75 -6.59
C LYS A 173 6.16 -1.58 -7.52
N ALA A 174 6.73 -2.42 -8.37
CA ALA A 174 5.98 -3.31 -9.25
C ALA A 174 5.11 -4.29 -8.45
N ARG A 175 5.66 -4.90 -7.39
CA ARG A 175 4.92 -5.78 -6.48
C ARG A 175 3.71 -5.09 -5.89
N LYS A 176 3.88 -3.85 -5.40
CA LYS A 176 2.81 -3.04 -4.84
C LYS A 176 1.72 -2.74 -5.87
N GLN A 177 2.10 -2.34 -7.09
CA GLN A 177 1.14 -2.06 -8.17
C GLN A 177 0.33 -3.30 -8.55
N MET A 178 0.96 -4.47 -8.65
CA MET A 178 0.28 -5.73 -8.94
C MET A 178 -0.69 -6.13 -7.82
N GLN A 179 -0.36 -5.84 -6.56
CA GLN A 179 -1.25 -6.06 -5.42
C GLN A 179 -2.45 -5.11 -5.46
N GLU A 180 -2.22 -3.82 -5.70
CA GLU A 180 -3.28 -2.81 -5.82
C GLU A 180 -4.25 -3.16 -6.96
N GLN A 181 -3.75 -3.56 -8.12
CA GLN A 181 -4.57 -4.01 -9.25
C GLN A 181 -5.42 -5.24 -8.90
N LYS A 182 -4.81 -6.25 -8.25
CA LYS A 182 -5.56 -7.44 -7.80
C LYS A 182 -6.64 -7.09 -6.77
N GLU A 183 -6.36 -6.15 -5.87
CA GLU A 183 -7.35 -5.67 -4.91
C GLU A 183 -8.49 -4.89 -5.58
N GLU A 184 -8.18 -4.07 -6.59
CA GLU A 184 -9.17 -3.35 -7.39
C GLU A 184 -10.05 -4.32 -8.19
N GLU A 185 -9.45 -5.27 -8.92
CA GLU A 185 -10.17 -6.33 -9.62
C GLU A 185 -11.08 -7.13 -8.68
N TYR A 186 -10.60 -7.45 -7.47
CA TYR A 186 -11.39 -8.14 -6.46
C TYR A 186 -12.57 -7.29 -5.96
N LYS A 187 -12.36 -6.00 -5.68
CA LYS A 187 -13.43 -5.08 -5.27
C LYS A 187 -14.49 -4.93 -6.37
N GLU A 188 -14.05 -4.83 -7.62
CA GLU A 188 -14.95 -4.72 -8.77
C GLU A 188 -15.77 -6.00 -8.97
N PHE A 189 -15.14 -7.16 -8.80
CA PHE A 189 -15.83 -8.45 -8.76
C PHE A 189 -16.88 -8.53 -7.63
N CYS A 190 -16.53 -8.14 -6.40
CA CYS A 190 -17.46 -8.11 -5.28
C CYS A 190 -18.65 -7.17 -5.55
N ALA A 191 -18.39 -5.97 -6.06
CA ALA A 191 -19.44 -5.00 -6.39
C ALA A 191 -20.40 -5.52 -7.48
N ASN A 192 -19.88 -6.20 -8.49
CA ASN A 192 -20.71 -6.81 -9.54
C ASN A 192 -21.47 -8.04 -9.03
N SER A 193 -20.90 -8.83 -8.10
CA SER A 193 -21.61 -9.93 -7.45
C SER A 193 -22.81 -9.43 -6.61
N GLU A 194 -22.64 -8.32 -5.90
CA GLU A 194 -23.73 -7.69 -5.14
C GLU A 194 -24.87 -7.19 -6.04
N LYS A 195 -24.56 -6.59 -7.19
CA LYS A 195 -25.56 -6.19 -8.20
C LYS A 195 -26.35 -7.39 -8.71
N GLY A 196 -25.65 -8.47 -9.07
CA GLY A 196 -26.29 -9.72 -9.50
C GLY A 196 -27.21 -10.30 -8.44
N LYS A 197 -26.82 -10.30 -7.16
CA LYS A 197 -27.69 -10.74 -6.04
C LYS A 197 -28.95 -9.87 -5.91
N LYS A 198 -28.83 -8.54 -6.06
CA LYS A 198 -29.99 -7.63 -6.01
C LYS A 198 -30.97 -7.90 -7.16
N LEU A 199 -30.45 -8.05 -8.38
CA LEU A 199 -31.28 -8.39 -9.55
C LEU A 199 -31.94 -9.76 -9.39
N PHE A 200 -31.21 -10.75 -8.88
CA PHE A 200 -31.77 -12.07 -8.60
C PHE A 200 -32.91 -12.02 -7.58
N ASN A 201 -32.73 -11.29 -6.47
CA ASN A 201 -33.78 -11.15 -5.47
C ASN A 201 -35.02 -10.44 -6.03
N GLN A 202 -34.83 -9.36 -6.80
CA GLN A 202 -35.95 -8.67 -7.48
C GLN A 202 -36.71 -9.59 -8.44
N LEU A 203 -36.00 -10.49 -9.12
CA LEU A 203 -36.60 -11.48 -10.02
C LEU A 203 -37.33 -12.59 -9.26
N VAL A 204 -36.81 -13.02 -8.11
CA VAL A 204 -37.51 -13.96 -7.22
C VAL A 204 -38.79 -13.34 -6.66
N ASP A 205 -38.75 -12.06 -6.29
CA ASP A 205 -39.91 -11.32 -5.80
C ASP A 205 -41.00 -11.21 -6.88
N SER A 206 -40.63 -10.83 -8.11
CA SER A 206 -41.57 -10.73 -9.23
C SER A 206 -42.14 -12.08 -9.66
N LEU A 207 -41.32 -13.15 -9.68
CA LEU A 207 -41.82 -14.52 -9.91
C LEU A 207 -42.74 -15.00 -8.78
N GLY A 208 -42.47 -14.59 -7.54
CA GLY A 208 -43.34 -14.87 -6.39
C GLY A 208 -44.69 -14.16 -6.46
N PHE A 209 -44.77 -13.02 -7.14
CA PHE A 209 -46.03 -12.34 -7.48
C PHE A 209 -46.79 -13.11 -8.55
N ILE A 210 -46.14 -13.45 -9.67
CA ILE A 210 -46.76 -14.21 -10.77
C ILE A 210 -47.27 -15.57 -10.29
N LYS A 211 -46.52 -16.27 -9.44
CA LYS A 211 -46.94 -17.58 -8.90
C LYS A 211 -48.18 -17.50 -7.98
N ARG A 212 -48.49 -16.31 -7.45
CA ARG A 212 -49.68 -16.08 -6.62
C ARG A 212 -50.94 -15.78 -7.45
N LEU A 213 -50.80 -15.48 -8.74
CA LEU A 213 -51.92 -15.35 -9.66
C LEU A 213 -52.54 -16.73 -9.88
N LYS A 214 -53.82 -16.89 -9.52
CA LYS A 214 -54.58 -18.10 -9.83
C LYS A 214 -55.18 -17.97 -11.23
N SER A 215 -55.37 -19.09 -11.91
CA SER A 215 -55.99 -19.13 -13.24
C SER A 215 -57.39 -18.49 -13.26
N GLU A 216 -58.12 -18.60 -12.16
CA GLU A 216 -59.44 -18.01 -11.96
C GLU A 216 -59.42 -16.47 -11.98
N ASP A 217 -58.36 -15.82 -11.46
CA ASP A 217 -58.22 -14.36 -11.43
C ASP A 217 -57.92 -13.79 -12.84
N ILE A 218 -57.20 -14.57 -13.65
CA ILE A 218 -56.87 -14.23 -15.05
C ILE A 218 -58.12 -14.37 -15.92
N GLU A 219 -58.88 -15.45 -15.75
CA GLU A 219 -60.15 -15.66 -16.46
C GLU A 219 -61.19 -14.60 -16.08
N LEU A 220 -61.30 -14.22 -14.80
CA LEU A 220 -62.16 -13.13 -14.34
C LEU A 220 -61.78 -11.77 -14.97
N SER A 221 -60.48 -11.50 -15.14
CA SER A 221 -59.98 -10.29 -15.82
C SER A 221 -60.18 -10.28 -17.33
N MET A 222 -60.30 -11.45 -17.97
CA MET A 222 -60.61 -11.58 -19.39
C MET A 222 -62.11 -11.49 -19.68
N ILE A 223 -62.96 -11.93 -18.74
CA ILE A 223 -64.43 -11.95 -18.90
C ILE A 223 -65.06 -10.59 -18.55
N LEU A 224 -64.56 -9.91 -17.51
CA LEU A 224 -64.94 -8.54 -17.19
C LEU A 224 -64.05 -7.61 -18.00
N LEU A 225 -64.59 -7.00 -19.07
CA LEU A 225 -63.90 -6.11 -20.04
C LEU A 225 -63.26 -4.85 -19.42
N ASP A 226 -62.29 -5.01 -18.52
CA ASP A 226 -61.35 -3.97 -18.15
C ASP A 226 -59.97 -4.35 -18.69
N THR A 227 -59.68 -3.83 -19.89
CA THR A 227 -58.40 -3.94 -20.59
C THR A 227 -57.19 -3.37 -19.81
N HIS A 228 -57.39 -2.92 -18.58
CA HIS A 228 -56.36 -2.39 -17.69
C HIS A 228 -55.68 -3.50 -16.88
N LEU A 229 -56.43 -4.45 -16.31
CA LEU A 229 -55.83 -5.51 -15.48
C LEU A 229 -54.96 -6.47 -16.32
N SER A 230 -55.35 -6.72 -17.58
CA SER A 230 -54.56 -7.54 -18.50
C SER A 230 -53.32 -6.82 -19.03
N LYS A 231 -53.34 -5.49 -19.18
CA LYS A 231 -52.15 -4.69 -19.53
C LYS A 231 -51.14 -4.66 -18.39
N ASP A 232 -51.59 -4.47 -17.16
CA ASP A 232 -50.72 -4.45 -15.98
C ASP A 232 -50.01 -5.81 -15.79
N ILE A 233 -50.74 -6.92 -15.99
CA ILE A 233 -50.15 -8.27 -15.95
C ILE A 233 -49.15 -8.50 -17.09
N ILE A 234 -49.41 -7.98 -18.30
CA ILE A 234 -48.48 -8.07 -19.43
C ILE A 234 -47.22 -7.22 -19.16
N GLU A 235 -47.37 -6.00 -18.65
CA GLU A 235 -46.25 -5.13 -18.27
C GLU A 235 -45.38 -5.78 -17.19
N ASP A 236 -45.97 -6.43 -16.18
CA ASP A 236 -45.23 -7.18 -15.16
C ASP A 236 -44.46 -8.37 -15.76
N ILE A 237 -45.05 -9.11 -16.72
CA ILE A 237 -44.37 -10.21 -17.42
C ILE A 237 -43.21 -9.67 -18.28
N GLU A 238 -43.40 -8.56 -18.96
CA GLU A 238 -42.35 -7.88 -19.74
C GLU A 238 -41.21 -7.40 -18.82
N GLU A 239 -41.54 -6.87 -17.64
CA GLU A 239 -40.55 -6.45 -16.64
C GLU A 239 -39.71 -7.64 -16.14
N VAL A 240 -40.34 -8.81 -15.93
CA VAL A 240 -39.63 -10.06 -15.58
C VAL A 240 -38.72 -10.51 -16.73
N GLN A 241 -39.17 -10.43 -17.99
CA GLN A 241 -38.34 -10.76 -19.14
C GLN A 241 -37.12 -9.84 -19.26
N ILE A 242 -37.29 -8.53 -19.04
CA ILE A 242 -36.19 -7.55 -19.03
C ILE A 242 -35.19 -7.87 -17.91
N LYS A 243 -35.67 -8.13 -16.68
CA LYS A 243 -34.80 -8.50 -15.55
C LYS A 243 -34.03 -9.79 -15.81
N LEU A 244 -34.67 -10.79 -16.43
CA LEU A 244 -34.06 -12.08 -16.75
C LEU A 244 -33.00 -11.95 -17.86
N THR A 245 -33.23 -11.09 -18.85
CA THR A 245 -32.22 -10.80 -19.89
C THR A 245 -31.02 -10.02 -19.33
N LEU A 246 -31.24 -9.04 -18.45
CA LEU A 246 -30.15 -8.34 -17.75
C LEU A 246 -29.31 -9.29 -16.89
N LEU A 247 -29.95 -10.17 -16.13
CA LEU A 247 -29.27 -11.17 -15.31
C LEU A 247 -28.48 -12.16 -16.16
N LYS A 248 -29.01 -12.56 -17.33
CA LYS A 248 -28.30 -13.38 -18.30
C LYS A 248 -27.06 -12.68 -18.86
N GLN A 249 -27.14 -11.39 -19.18
CA GLN A 249 -26.00 -10.59 -19.64
C GLN A 249 -24.94 -10.44 -18.55
N GLU A 250 -25.36 -10.23 -17.30
CA GLU A 250 -24.43 -10.14 -16.17
C GLU A 250 -23.78 -11.51 -15.88
N ALA A 251 -24.54 -12.61 -15.94
CA ALA A 251 -24.02 -13.97 -15.84
C ALA A 251 -23.03 -14.31 -16.97
N GLN A 252 -23.26 -13.81 -18.18
CA GLN A 252 -22.34 -13.98 -19.31
C GLN A 252 -20.98 -13.30 -19.09
N LYS A 253 -20.91 -12.20 -18.32
CA LYS A 253 -19.63 -11.56 -17.97
C LYS A 253 -18.74 -12.46 -17.10
N TYR A 254 -19.33 -13.40 -16.38
CA TYR A 254 -18.61 -14.40 -15.58
C TYR A 254 -18.30 -15.70 -16.35
N LYS A 255 -18.83 -15.85 -17.56
CA LYS A 255 -18.59 -17.03 -18.40
C LYS A 255 -17.19 -16.97 -18.99
N GLY A 256 -16.23 -17.60 -18.32
CA GLY A 256 -14.81 -17.62 -18.70
C GLY A 256 -13.86 -16.97 -17.68
N VAL A 257 -14.39 -16.38 -16.60
CA VAL A 257 -13.57 -15.97 -15.45
C VAL A 257 -13.10 -17.22 -14.73
N LYS A 258 -11.85 -17.64 -14.96
CA LYS A 258 -11.18 -18.65 -14.14
C LYS A 258 -10.99 -18.07 -12.75
N LEU A 259 -11.96 -18.29 -11.87
CA LEU A 259 -11.77 -18.14 -10.43
C LEU A 259 -10.68 -19.13 -10.02
N TRP A 260 -9.47 -18.60 -9.80
CA TRP A 260 -8.39 -19.17 -8.99
C TRP A 260 -8.50 -20.68 -8.74
N GLN A 261 -8.17 -21.49 -9.75
CA GLN A 261 -7.56 -22.78 -9.48
C GLN A 261 -6.08 -22.49 -9.22
N ASP A 262 -5.73 -22.34 -7.94
CA ASP A 262 -4.44 -22.73 -7.38
C ASP A 262 -4.47 -22.46 -5.86
N LYS A 263 -4.90 -23.49 -5.13
CA LYS A 263 -4.44 -23.81 -3.77
C LYS A 263 -4.34 -25.33 -3.66
#